data_AF-A0A9X0BI18-F1
#
_entry.id   AF-A0A9X0BI18-F1
#
_cell.length_a   1.000
_cell.length_b   1.000
_cell.length_c   1.000
_cell.angle_alpha   90.00
_cell.angle_beta   90.00
_cell.angle_gamma   90.00
#
_symmetry.space_group_name_H-M   'P 1'
#
loop_
_entity.id
_entity.type
_entity.pdbx_description
1 polymer ?
#
loop_
_entity_poly.entity_id
_entity_poly.type
_entity_poly.pdbx_seq_one_letter_code
_entity_poly.pdbx_strand_id
1 'polypeptide(L)'
;MRVRHPQPRLTKQEVFDNPIPVPDNEQFGLLSQLQERRELREHHRRAIIHEASLIICYVHMVIARYYCAHQAPSCYALLNIELRLAFLLYDMLNLSTDEAIDRGLEEEI
;
A
#
# COMPACT_ATOMS: atom_id res chain seq x y z
N MET A 1 2.80 -35.85 -58.78
CA MET A 1 3.74 -36.04 -57.66
C MET A 1 3.42 -35.02 -56.56
N ARG A 2 2.86 -35.45 -55.42
CA ARG A 2 2.59 -34.59 -54.24
C ARG A 2 3.65 -34.90 -53.19
N VAL A 3 4.52 -33.93 -52.90
CA VAL A 3 5.48 -34.00 -51.81
C VAL A 3 4.71 -33.71 -50.51
N ARG A 4 4.58 -34.70 -49.63
CA ARG A 4 4.08 -34.49 -48.26
C ARG A 4 5.25 -34.03 -47.40
N HIS A 5 5.21 -32.78 -46.95
CA HIS A 5 6.08 -32.34 -45.87
C HIS A 5 5.65 -33.00 -44.55
N PRO A 6 6.57 -33.56 -43.75
CA PRO A 6 6.25 -33.99 -42.41
C PRO A 6 6.09 -32.76 -41.52
N GLN A 7 4.98 -32.68 -40.78
CA GLN A 7 4.84 -31.72 -39.69
C GLN A 7 5.85 -32.07 -38.59
N PRO A 8 6.57 -31.09 -38.01
CA PRO A 8 7.35 -31.33 -36.81
C PRO A 8 6.39 -31.68 -35.67
N ARG A 9 6.57 -32.88 -35.09
CA ARG A 9 5.95 -33.22 -33.82
C ARG A 9 6.52 -32.26 -32.78
N LEU A 10 5.70 -31.34 -32.29
CA LEU A 10 6.00 -30.58 -31.09
C LEU A 10 6.14 -31.59 -29.94
N THR A 11 7.39 -31.92 -29.61
CA THR A 11 7.76 -32.68 -28.44
C THR A 11 7.27 -31.91 -27.21
N LYS A 12 6.43 -32.59 -26.45
CA LYS A 12 5.68 -32.10 -25.28
C LYS A 12 6.59 -31.93 -24.05
N GLN A 13 7.83 -31.47 -24.25
CA GLN A 13 8.93 -31.80 -23.36
C GLN A 13 9.97 -30.68 -23.32
N GLU A 14 9.54 -29.50 -22.87
CA GLU A 14 10.44 -28.36 -22.56
C GLU A 14 9.73 -27.36 -21.62
N VAL A 15 8.95 -27.84 -20.64
CA VAL A 15 8.20 -26.97 -19.69
C VAL A 15 8.57 -27.23 -18.22
N PHE A 16 9.54 -28.11 -17.93
CA PHE A 16 9.83 -28.53 -16.54
C PHE A 16 11.27 -28.28 -16.06
N ASP A 17 12.06 -27.45 -16.73
CA ASP A 17 13.46 -27.23 -16.32
C ASP A 17 13.65 -26.14 -15.26
N ASN A 18 12.58 -25.46 -14.84
CA ASN A 18 12.59 -24.59 -13.67
C ASN A 18 11.61 -25.13 -12.61
N PRO A 19 12.04 -26.03 -11.71
CA PRO A 19 11.24 -26.37 -10.55
C PRO A 19 10.98 -25.07 -9.77
N ILE A 20 9.70 -24.73 -9.58
CA ILE A 20 9.31 -23.62 -8.73
C ILE A 20 9.81 -23.97 -7.32
N PRO A 21 10.68 -23.16 -6.71
CA PRO A 21 11.11 -23.41 -5.34
C PRO A 21 9.87 -23.43 -4.44
N VAL A 22 9.67 -24.56 -3.76
CA VAL A 22 8.58 -24.71 -2.80
C VAL A 22 9.09 -24.18 -1.48
N PRO A 23 8.42 -23.18 -0.87
CA PRO A 23 8.85 -22.65 0.40
C PRO A 23 8.87 -23.74 1.46
N ASP A 24 9.85 -23.71 2.37
CA ASP A 24 9.82 -24.59 3.53
C ASP A 24 8.76 -24.11 4.56
N ASN A 25 8.53 -24.92 5.60
CA ASN A 25 7.53 -24.60 6.62
C ASN A 25 7.84 -23.30 7.39
N GLU A 26 9.11 -22.91 7.50
CA GLU A 26 9.53 -21.66 8.16
C GLU A 26 9.23 -20.46 7.25
N GLN A 27 9.54 -20.57 5.95
CA GLN A 27 9.21 -19.59 4.93
C GLN A 27 7.70 -19.37 4.80
N PHE A 28 6.90 -20.44 4.85
CA PHE A 28 5.43 -20.33 4.92
C PHE A 28 4.96 -19.60 6.17
N GLY A 29 5.56 -19.87 7.32
CA GLY A 29 5.28 -19.16 8.57
C GLY A 29 5.58 -17.66 8.45
N LEU A 30 6.73 -17.31 7.85
CA LEU A 30 7.12 -15.91 7.63
C LEU A 30 6.16 -15.20 6.67
N LEU A 31 5.81 -15.82 5.55
CA LEU A 31 4.85 -15.27 4.59
C LEU A 31 3.47 -15.02 5.21
N SER A 32 3.00 -15.93 6.08
CA SER A 32 1.74 -15.73 6.80
C SER A 32 1.80 -14.52 7.74
N GLN A 33 2.92 -14.31 8.45
CA GLN A 33 3.10 -13.14 9.31
C GLN A 33 3.19 -11.84 8.50
N LEU A 34 3.89 -11.86 7.36
CA LEU A 34 4.00 -10.71 6.47
C LEU A 34 2.63 -10.34 5.89
N GLN A 35 1.79 -11.33 5.56
CA GLN A 35 0.42 -11.09 5.14
C GLN A 35 -0.42 -10.43 6.23
N GLU A 36 -0.39 -10.95 7.46
CA GLU A 36 -1.12 -10.35 8.60
C GLU A 36 -0.68 -8.89 8.84
N ARG A 37 0.62 -8.63 8.82
CA ARG A 37 1.17 -7.28 8.96
C ARG A 37 0.74 -6.36 7.81
N ARG A 38 0.67 -6.87 6.58
CA ARG A 38 0.16 -6.13 5.42
C ARG A 38 -1.30 -5.73 5.60
N GLU A 39 -2.15 -6.64 6.07
CA GLU A 39 -3.57 -6.37 6.33
C GLU A 39 -3.76 -5.29 7.41
N LEU A 40 -2.97 -5.37 8.49
CA LEU A 40 -2.97 -4.35 9.55
C LEU A 40 -2.53 -2.98 9.02
N ARG A 41 -1.45 -2.91 8.23
CA ARG A 41 -1.00 -1.66 7.62
C ARG A 41 -2.06 -1.05 6.71
N GLU A 42 -2.73 -1.87 5.92
CA GLU A 42 -3.78 -1.38 5.02
C GLU A 42 -4.98 -0.84 5.80
N HIS A 43 -5.33 -1.45 6.93
CA HIS A 43 -6.32 -0.88 7.85
C HIS A 43 -5.89 0.49 8.39
N HIS A 44 -4.65 0.61 8.87
CA HIS A 44 -4.10 1.90 9.34
C HIS A 44 -4.06 2.96 8.23
N ARG A 45 -3.62 2.59 7.03
CA ARG A 45 -3.60 3.49 5.87
C ARG A 45 -5.00 4.06 5.57
N ARG A 46 -6.02 3.21 5.59
CA ARG A 46 -7.42 3.65 5.41
C ARG A 46 -7.87 4.61 6.51
N ALA A 47 -7.50 4.35 7.75
CA ALA A 47 -7.82 5.24 8.87
C ALA A 47 -7.17 6.63 8.70
N ILE A 48 -5.89 6.67 8.31
CA ILE A 48 -5.18 7.94 8.06
C ILE A 48 -5.82 8.71 6.89
N ILE A 49 -6.11 8.04 5.77
CA ILE A 49 -6.75 8.67 4.61
C ILE A 49 -8.14 9.22 4.98
N HIS A 50 -8.92 8.45 5.74
CA HIS A 50 -10.23 8.88 6.21
C HIS A 50 -10.11 10.16 7.06
N GLU A 51 -9.17 10.18 8.01
CA GLU A 51 -8.98 11.33 8.86
C GLU A 51 -8.45 12.56 8.11
N ALA A 52 -7.51 12.38 7.19
CA ALA A 52 -7.03 13.45 6.31
C ALA A 52 -8.19 14.04 5.49
N SER A 53 -9.12 13.21 5.02
CA SER A 53 -10.31 13.65 4.30
C SER A 53 -11.22 14.52 5.18
N LEU A 54 -11.42 14.13 6.44
CA LEU A 54 -12.19 14.93 7.40
C LEU A 54 -11.54 16.30 7.66
N ILE A 55 -10.20 16.34 7.78
CA ILE A 55 -9.45 17.59 7.94
C ILE A 55 -9.65 18.50 6.71
N ILE A 56 -9.54 17.95 5.50
CA ILE A 56 -9.77 18.70 4.26
C ILE A 56 -11.18 19.29 4.24
N CYS A 57 -12.20 18.52 4.61
CA CYS A 57 -13.58 19.03 4.73
C CYS A 57 -13.69 20.18 5.74
N TYR A 58 -13.03 20.06 6.90
CA TYR A 58 -13.03 21.10 7.91
C TYR A 58 -12.34 22.38 7.42
N VAL A 59 -11.18 22.27 6.76
CA VAL A 59 -10.46 23.40 6.19
C VAL A 59 -11.32 24.12 5.15
N HIS A 60 -12.01 23.40 4.27
CA HIS A 60 -12.92 24.00 3.31
C HIS A 60 -14.06 24.78 4.00
N MET A 61 -14.64 24.23 5.06
CA MET A 61 -15.68 24.92 5.83
C MET A 61 -15.15 26.20 6.50
N VAL A 62 -13.91 26.17 7.02
CA VAL A 62 -13.25 27.35 7.58
C VAL A 62 -13.05 28.43 6.53
N ILE A 63 -12.52 28.07 5.36
CA ILE A 63 -12.32 29.00 4.24
C ILE A 63 -13.64 29.60 3.78
N ALA A 64 -14.69 28.79 3.64
CA ALA A 64 -16.02 29.25 3.25
C ALA A 64 -16.61 30.23 4.27
N ARG A 65 -16.46 29.96 5.58
CA ARG A 65 -16.91 30.88 6.63
C ARG A 65 -16.15 32.20 6.62
N TYR A 66 -14.84 32.15 6.42
CA TYR A 66 -14.03 33.34 6.29
C TYR A 66 -14.50 34.21 5.11
N TYR A 67 -14.73 33.61 3.94
CA TYR A 67 -15.17 34.33 2.75
C TYR A 67 -16.60 34.88 2.88
N CYS A 68 -17.55 34.07 3.35
CA CYS A 68 -18.96 34.45 3.39
C CYS A 68 -19.31 35.37 4.57
N ALA A 69 -18.74 35.12 5.74
CA ALA A 69 -19.11 35.79 6.98
C ALA A 69 -18.01 36.71 7.54
N HIS A 70 -16.85 36.80 6.88
CA HIS A 70 -15.69 37.56 7.35
C HIS A 70 -15.23 37.15 8.76
N GLN A 71 -15.53 35.91 9.15
CA GLN A 71 -15.16 35.34 10.43
C GLN A 71 -13.83 34.60 10.27
N ALA A 72 -12.77 35.20 10.80
CA ALA A 72 -11.47 34.54 10.86
C ALA A 72 -11.53 33.33 11.79
N PRO A 73 -10.94 32.18 11.41
CA PRO A 73 -10.76 31.06 12.33
C PRO A 73 -9.87 31.46 13.50
N SER A 74 -10.04 30.79 14.64
CA SER A 74 -9.11 30.99 15.75
C SER A 74 -7.73 30.43 15.37
N CYS A 75 -6.68 31.15 15.77
CA CYS A 75 -5.29 30.69 15.58
C CYS A 75 -5.07 29.29 16.20
N TYR A 76 -5.68 29.02 17.35
CA TYR A 76 -5.64 27.71 18.00
C TYR A 76 -6.28 26.61 17.15
N ALA A 77 -7.39 26.88 16.46
CA ALA A 77 -8.00 25.89 15.58
C ALA A 77 -7.12 25.57 14.37
N LEU A 78 -6.52 26.60 13.75
CA LEU A 78 -5.58 26.40 12.64
C LEU A 78 -4.35 25.59 13.06
N LEU A 79 -3.74 25.93 14.20
CA LEU A 79 -2.58 25.22 14.73
C LEU A 79 -2.89 23.74 15.02
N ASN A 80 -4.08 23.43 15.56
CA ASN A 80 -4.47 22.04 15.80
C ASN A 80 -4.60 21.25 14.50
N ILE A 81 -5.15 21.85 13.45
CA ILE A 81 -5.26 21.21 12.12
C ILE A 81 -3.86 20.93 11.56
N GLU A 82 -2.97 21.91 11.61
CA GLU A 82 -1.59 21.78 11.13
C GLU A 82 -0.85 20.67 11.89
N LEU A 83 -0.93 20.66 13.22
CA LEU A 83 -0.34 19.61 14.04
C LEU A 83 -0.93 18.24 13.68
N ARG A 84 -2.25 18.15 13.51
CA ARG A 84 -2.89 16.86 13.19
C ARG A 84 -2.45 16.35 11.82
N LEU A 85 -2.36 17.22 10.81
CA LEU A 85 -1.81 16.88 9.50
C LEU A 85 -0.35 16.40 9.59
N ALA A 86 0.47 17.07 10.39
CA ALA A 86 1.86 16.67 10.60
C ALA A 86 1.97 15.26 11.22
N PHE A 87 1.13 14.93 12.20
CA PHE A 87 1.07 13.58 12.77
C PHE A 87 0.64 12.54 11.74
N LEU A 88 -0.39 12.80 10.95
CA LEU A 88 -0.84 11.87 9.91
C LEU A 88 0.24 11.62 8.84
N LEU A 89 1.00 12.65 8.47
CA LEU A 89 2.13 12.52 7.56
C LEU A 89 3.23 11.64 8.17
N TYR A 90 3.55 11.86 9.45
CA TYR A 90 4.51 11.03 10.16
C TYR A 90 4.07 9.56 10.22
N ASP A 91 2.81 9.29 10.53
CA ASP A 91 2.26 7.92 10.56
C ASP A 91 2.31 7.26 9.18
N MET A 92 2.02 8.00 8.10
CA MET A 92 2.15 7.49 6.73
C MET A 92 3.60 7.15 6.37
N LEU A 93 4.57 7.95 6.80
CA LEU A 93 5.99 7.69 6.57
C LEU A 93 6.45 6.44 7.33
N ASN A 94 5.99 6.24 8.56
CA ASN A 94 6.27 5.03 9.32
C ASN A 94 5.70 3.79 8.61
N LEU A 95 4.44 3.83 8.18
CA LEU A 95 3.84 2.73 7.41
C LEU A 95 4.59 2.42 6.12
N SER A 96 5.07 3.46 5.42
CA SER A 96 5.87 3.28 4.21
C SER A 96 7.22 2.63 4.50
N THR A 97 7.82 2.94 5.65
CA THR A 97 9.09 2.35 6.08
C THR A 97 8.89 0.88 6.44
N ASP A 98 7.84 0.56 7.20
CA ASP A 98 7.48 -0.81 7.54
C ASP A 98 7.20 -1.66 6.29
N GLU A 99 6.52 -1.08 5.29
CA GLU A 99 6.27 -1.76 4.01
C GLU A 99 7.56 -2.01 3.22
N ALA A 100 8.52 -1.08 3.25
CA ALA A 100 9.81 -1.27 2.61
C ALA A 100 10.61 -2.40 3.27
N ILE A 101 10.61 -2.47 4.60
CA ILE A 101 11.25 -3.55 5.36
C ILE A 101 10.61 -4.90 4.99
N ASP A 102 9.29 -4.97 5.01
CA ASP A 102 8.57 -6.22 4.74
C ASP A 102 8.77 -6.71 3.30
N ARG A 103 8.82 -5.79 2.32
CA ARG A 103 9.16 -6.16 0.94
C ARG A 103 10.58 -6.69 0.81
N GLY A 104 11.54 -6.12 1.54
CA GLY A 104 12.90 -6.66 1.59
C GLY A 104 12.93 -8.10 2.11
N LEU A 105 12.14 -8.39 3.16
CA LEU A 105 12.01 -9.75 3.67
C LEU A 105 11.32 -10.70 2.68
N GLU A 106 10.29 -10.25 1.96
CA GLU A 106 9.64 -11.05 0.91
C GLU A 106 10.59 -11.39 -0.25
N GLU A 107 11.53 -10.51 -0.58
CA GLU A 107 12.54 -10.73 -1.63
C GLU A 107 13.65 -11.72 -1.20
N GLU A 108 13.83 -11.94 0.10
CA GLU A 108 14.83 -12.88 0.66
C GLU A 108 14.30 -14.33 0.78
N ILE A 109 12.99 -14.55 0.63
CA ILE A 109 12.31 -15.87 0.70
C ILE A 109 12.30 -16.57 -0.66
#